data_AF-A0A0F9A5P1-F1
#
_entry.id   AF-A0A0F9A5P1-F1
#
_cell.length_a   1.000
_cell.length_b   1.000
_cell.length_c   1.000
_cell.angle_alpha   90.00
_cell.angle_beta   90.00
_cell.angle_gamma   90.00
#
_symmetry.space_group_name_H-M   'P 1'
#
loop_
_entity.id
_entity.type
_entity.pdbx_description
1 polymer ?
#
loop_
_entity_poly.entity_id
_entity_poly.type
_entity_poly.pdbx_seq_one_letter_code
_entity_poly.pdbx_strand_id
1 'polypeptide(L)' 'LSQAQVDLARGHDGTGKYLSCSPATLRWIAERKPGSLDALMRAPGMGAGHADRFGPAFLKLLQDQ' A
#
# COMPACT_ATOMS: atom_id res chain seq x y z
N LEU A 1 -0.69 0.83 -8.39
CA LEU A 1 -0.20 1.03 -7.00
C LEU A 1 0.15 2.48 -6.70
N SER A 2 1.02 3.13 -7.48
CA SER A 2 1.44 4.52 -7.22
C SER A 2 0.27 5.50 -7.14
N GLN A 3 -0.73 5.39 -8.01
CA GLN A 3 -1.91 6.27 -7.96
C GLN A 3 -2.75 6.06 -6.70
N ALA A 4 -3.00 4.80 -6.31
CA ALA A 4 -3.77 4.49 -5.11
C ALA A 4 -3.11 4.99 -3.82
N GLN A 5 -1.78 5.00 -3.76
CA GLN A 5 -1.09 5.59 -2.62
C GLN A 5 -1.29 7.11 -2.54
N VAL A 6 -1.35 7.79 -3.70
CA VAL A 6 -1.50 9.26 -3.77
C VAL A 6 -2.88 9.66 -3.30
N ASP A 7 -3.89 8.92 -3.76
CA ASP A 7 -5.28 9.07 -3.35
C ASP A 7 -5.43 8.92 -1.84
N LEU A 8 -4.78 7.90 -1.27
CA LEU A 8 -4.84 7.60 0.16
C LEU A 8 -3.75 8.27 0.98
N ALA A 9 -2.94 9.18 0.43
CA ALA A 9 -1.77 9.71 1.13
C ALA A 9 -2.14 10.41 2.45
N ARG A 10 -3.33 11.03 2.50
CA ARG A 10 -3.90 11.66 3.70
C ARG A 10 -5.08 10.86 4.30
N GLY A 11 -5.13 9.56 4.04
CA GLY A 11 -6.26 8.71 4.43
C GLY A 11 -7.48 8.92 3.52
N HIS A 12 -8.51 8.12 3.73
CA HIS A 12 -9.72 8.11 2.90
C HIS A 12 -10.44 9.46 2.87
N ASP A 13 -10.44 10.17 4.00
CA ASP A 13 -11.11 11.47 4.15
C ASP A 13 -10.21 12.67 3.78
N GLY A 14 -8.95 12.43 3.40
CA GLY A 14 -8.00 13.46 2.96
C GLY A 14 -7.45 14.39 4.06
N THR A 15 -7.87 14.25 5.31
CA THR A 15 -7.47 15.11 6.45
C THR A 15 -6.36 14.54 7.31
N GLY A 16 -6.02 13.26 7.11
CA GLY A 16 -5.02 12.54 7.89
C GLY A 16 -3.60 13.04 7.63
N LYS A 17 -2.69 12.65 8.53
CA LYS A 17 -1.25 12.87 8.35
C LYS A 17 -0.79 12.24 7.04
N TYR A 18 0.07 12.96 6.33
CA TYR A 18 0.67 12.46 5.09
C TYR A 18 1.45 11.18 5.37
N LEU A 19 1.18 10.17 4.57
CA LEU A 19 1.84 8.87 4.59
C LEU A 19 2.07 8.46 3.14
N SER A 20 3.22 7.86 2.85
CA SER A 20 3.55 7.36 1.52
C SER A 20 4.39 6.10 1.61
N CYS A 21 4.35 5.28 0.56
CA CYS A 21 5.22 4.12 0.42
C CYS A 21 6.49 4.52 -0.33
N SER A 22 7.64 3.97 0.05
CA SER A 22 8.87 4.20 -0.69
C SER A 22 8.79 3.54 -2.09
N PRO A 23 9.50 4.06 -3.10
CA PRO A 23 9.54 3.44 -4.43
C PRO A 23 9.98 1.96 -4.38
N ALA A 24 10.92 1.63 -3.49
CA ALA A 24 11.36 0.25 -3.26
C ALA A 24 10.23 -0.65 -2.75
N THR A 25 9.38 -0.14 -1.86
CA THR A 25 8.19 -0.85 -1.35
C THR A 25 7.21 -1.14 -2.49
N LEU A 26 6.88 -0.13 -3.30
CA LEU A 26 5.93 -0.28 -4.40
C LEU A 26 6.44 -1.26 -5.46
N ARG A 27 7.73 -1.19 -5.78
CA ARG A 27 8.39 -2.13 -6.69
C ARG A 27 8.33 -3.56 -6.14
N TRP A 28 8.67 -3.76 -4.87
CA TRP A 28 8.60 -5.07 -4.21
C TRP A 28 7.18 -5.66 -4.29
N ILE A 29 6.16 -4.85 -4.06
CA ILE A 29 4.75 -5.27 -4.12
C ILE A 29 4.36 -5.64 -5.54
N ALA A 30 4.77 -4.83 -6.53
CA ALA A 30 4.48 -5.10 -7.93
C ALA A 30 5.17 -6.39 -8.44
N GLU A 31 6.41 -6.64 -8.02
CA GLU A 31 7.18 -7.83 -8.40
C GLU A 31 6.64 -9.10 -7.72
N ARG A 32 6.28 -9.03 -6.43
CA ARG A 32 5.88 -10.21 -5.65
C ARG A 32 4.38 -10.48 -5.60
N LYS A 33 3.55 -9.51 -5.96
CA LYS A 33 2.07 -9.60 -5.99
C LYS A 33 1.48 -10.31 -4.74
N PRO A 34 1.70 -9.76 -3.53
CA PRO A 34 1.20 -10.37 -2.30
C PRO A 34 -0.33 -10.51 -2.31
N GLY A 35 -0.84 -11.67 -1.89
CA GLY A 35 -2.28 -11.97 -1.85
C GLY A 35 -2.96 -11.73 -0.50
N SER A 36 -2.26 -11.16 0.48
CA SER A 36 -2.78 -10.94 1.84
C SER A 36 -2.07 -9.79 2.55
N LEU A 37 -2.70 -9.25 3.60
CA LEU A 37 -2.12 -8.18 4.43
C LEU A 37 -0.81 -8.61 5.11
N ASP A 38 -0.72 -9.85 5.63
CA ASP A 38 0.53 -10.41 6.17
C ASP A 38 1.66 -10.37 5.15
N ALA A 39 1.37 -10.80 3.92
CA ALA A 39 2.35 -10.81 2.84
C ALA A 39 2.78 -9.39 2.45
N LEU A 40 1.87 -8.41 2.50
CA LEU A 40 2.21 -7.00 2.29
C LEU A 40 3.13 -6.45 3.39
N MET A 41 2.90 -6.81 4.66
CA MET A 41 3.75 -6.36 5.78
C MET A 41 5.20 -6.87 5.69
N ARG A 42 5.49 -7.87 4.85
CA ARG A 42 6.86 -8.30 4.55
C ARG A 42 7.61 -7.35 3.61
N ALA A 43 6.92 -6.39 2.99
CA ALA A 43 7.55 -5.40 2.14
C ALA A 43 8.37 -4.40 2.98
N PRO A 44 9.56 -3.99 2.50
CA PRO A 44 10.39 -3.04 3.22
C PRO A 44 9.65 -1.70 3.39
N GLY A 45 9.58 -1.18 4.61
CA GLY A 45 8.87 0.07 4.91
C GLY A 45 7.34 -0.05 4.99
N MET A 46 6.78 -1.26 4.86
CA MET A 46 5.35 -1.51 5.07
C MET A 46 5.05 -1.86 6.53
N GLY A 47 4.97 -0.85 7.38
CA GLY A 47 4.54 -1.02 8.78
C GLY A 47 3.03 -1.17 8.93
N ALA A 48 2.56 -1.38 10.17
CA ALA A 48 1.14 -1.54 10.49
C ALA A 48 0.26 -0.39 9.98
N GLY A 49 0.70 0.86 10.12
CA GLY A 49 -0.06 2.03 9.63
C GLY A 49 -0.14 2.14 8.11
N HIS A 50 0.89 1.67 7.39
CA HIS A 50 0.85 1.60 5.93
C HIS A 50 -0.03 0.44 5.45
N ALA A 51 0.07 -0.71 6.09
CA ALA A 51 -0.73 -1.88 5.77
C ALA A 51 -2.23 -1.62 6.02
N ASP A 52 -2.57 -0.94 7.12
CA ASP A 52 -3.95 -0.52 7.42
C ASP A 52 -4.49 0.44 6.34
N ARG A 53 -3.72 1.50 6.02
CA ARG A 53 -4.18 2.54 5.09
C ARG A 53 -4.19 2.12 3.63
N PHE A 54 -3.12 1.50 3.16
CA PHE A 54 -2.92 1.20 1.74
C PHE A 54 -3.21 -0.26 1.39
N GLY A 55 -3.12 -1.17 2.37
CA GLY A 55 -3.19 -2.61 2.13
C GLY A 55 -4.48 -3.05 1.44
N PRO A 56 -5.67 -2.67 1.91
CA PRO A 56 -6.92 -3.04 1.24
C PRO A 56 -6.96 -2.61 -0.23
N ALA A 57 -6.55 -1.37 -0.53
CA ALA A 57 -6.54 -0.85 -1.89
C ALA A 57 -5.49 -1.54 -2.77
N PHE A 58 -4.30 -1.82 -2.23
CA PHE A 58 -3.26 -2.54 -2.96
C PHE A 58 -3.66 -3.98 -3.26
N LEU A 59 -4.21 -4.72 -2.30
CA LEU A 59 -4.71 -6.08 -2.52
C LEU A 59 -5.81 -6.10 -3.57
N LYS A 60 -6.76 -5.16 -3.48
CA LYS A 60 -7.84 -5.04 -4.47
C LYS A 60 -7.30 -4.82 -5.89
N LEU A 61 -6.34 -3.91 -6.06
CA LEU A 61 -5.68 -3.66 -7.35
C LEU A 61 -4.82 -4.81 -7.84
N LEU A 62 -4.27 -5.63 -6.95
CA LEU A 62 -3.48 -6.81 -7.32
C LEU A 62 -4.39 -7.98 -7.75
N GLN A 63 -5.59 -8.07 -7.18
CA GLN A 63 -6.60 -9.08 -7.53
C GLN A 63 -7.37 -8.74 -8.82
N ASP A 64 -7.53 -7.45 -9.12
CA ASP A 64 -8.20 -6.96 -10.33
C ASP A 64 -7.31 -7.01 -11.60
N GLN A 65 -6.01 -7.30 -11.43
CA GLN A 65 -5.01 -7.34 -12.50
C GLN A 65 -4.63 -8.74 -12.96
#